data_AF-A0A2V6KHM0-F1
#
_entry.id   AF-A0A2V6KHM0-F1
#
_cell.length_a   1.000
_cell.length_b   1.000
_cell.length_c   1.000
_cell.angle_alpha   90.00
_cell.angle_beta   90.00
_cell.angle_gamma   90.00
#
_symmetry.space_group_name_H-M   'P 1'
#
loop_
_entity.id
_entity.type
_entity.pdbx_description
1 polymer ?
#
loop_
_entity_poly.entity_id
_entity_poly.type
_entity_poly.pdbx_seq_one_letter_code
_entity_poly.pdbx_strand_id
1 'polypeptide(L)'
;MFNAARSVEARSLEINPLVLTKTGEFVAADCRITIDDYAVARHPELGIEIAREFDHPPTALERVAYAVEQSDHRGTFYFAQLATAAPKDSKGLVGFHGAGGGGSMMSMDAIVNAGFTIANFTDTSGNPSASKVYRAARIILAQPDLVGYFGSGSGVASQEQYWSAYGLAKAFWELDLDIPAVIRLGGNTEDRAVDILHRMSKLLRSPVEGYRKTDTPATIATRFAELVENSGGKKWKPRIPRAPHFIKDSAVVSLPVKNGSVWIDTNQWPQIRGAVETHSGGLIIDREGVPEPSLADEEFATKDSELLACDVECRLSGIEGFYLELDIPGLNELIEGVQ
;
A
#
# COMPACT_ATOMS: atom_id res chain seq x y z
N MET A 1 -4.71 -3.37 41.20
CA MET A 1 -4.14 -3.87 39.93
C MET A 1 -5.22 -4.49 39.03
N PHE A 2 -5.79 -5.66 39.35
CA PHE A 2 -6.79 -6.33 38.50
C PHE A 2 -7.96 -5.42 38.07
N ASN A 3 -8.57 -4.70 39.01
CA ASN A 3 -9.68 -3.79 38.68
C ASN A 3 -9.27 -2.66 37.73
N ALA A 4 -8.04 -2.15 37.85
CA ALA A 4 -7.52 -1.12 36.96
C ALA A 4 -7.26 -1.69 35.56
N ALA A 5 -6.64 -2.88 35.46
CA ALA A 5 -6.45 -3.56 34.18
C ALA A 5 -7.80 -3.82 33.49
N ARG A 6 -8.80 -4.30 34.24
CA ARG A 6 -10.13 -4.58 33.70
C ARG A 6 -10.89 -3.32 33.27
N SER A 7 -10.72 -2.19 33.97
CA SER A 7 -11.47 -0.96 33.66
C SER A 7 -11.04 -0.29 32.35
N VAL A 8 -9.83 -0.61 31.87
CA VAL A 8 -9.29 -0.11 30.59
C VAL A 8 -9.03 -1.24 29.59
N GLU A 9 -9.59 -2.43 29.85
CA GLU A 9 -9.43 -3.62 29.01
C GLU A 9 -7.95 -3.91 28.64
N ALA A 10 -7.06 -3.83 29.62
CA ALA A 10 -5.64 -4.06 29.43
C ALA A 10 -5.33 -5.54 29.15
N ARG A 11 -4.45 -5.79 28.18
CA ARG A 11 -3.81 -7.09 27.93
C ARG A 11 -2.77 -7.41 29.00
N SER A 12 -2.06 -6.41 29.51
CA SER A 12 -1.08 -6.56 30.58
C SER A 12 -1.01 -5.31 31.46
N LEU A 13 -0.72 -5.51 32.76
CA LEU A 13 -0.41 -4.46 33.72
C LEU A 13 0.70 -4.98 34.64
N GLU A 14 1.87 -4.36 34.54
CA GLU A 14 3.06 -4.68 35.33
C GLU A 14 3.44 -3.49 36.20
N ILE A 15 3.78 -3.77 37.46
CA ILE A 15 4.38 -2.80 38.39
C ILE A 15 5.73 -3.36 38.81
N ASN A 16 6.81 -2.70 38.43
CA ASN A 16 8.17 -3.14 38.74
C ASN A 16 9.14 -1.96 38.91
N PRO A 17 9.46 -1.55 40.16
CA PRO A 17 9.15 -2.22 41.43
C PRO A 17 7.84 -1.77 42.10
N LEU A 18 7.20 -2.70 42.81
CA LEU A 18 6.23 -2.40 43.86
C LEU A 18 7.00 -2.17 45.17
N VAL A 19 7.14 -0.91 45.56
CA VAL A 19 7.99 -0.49 46.69
C VAL A 19 7.21 -0.56 48.00
N LEU A 20 7.81 -1.15 49.03
CA LEU A 20 7.38 -0.99 50.43
C LEU A 20 8.20 0.13 51.07
N THR A 21 7.56 1.24 51.43
CA THR A 21 8.23 2.40 52.04
C THR A 21 8.62 2.11 53.50
N LYS A 22 9.48 2.95 54.08
CA LYS A 22 9.86 2.87 55.50
C LYS A 22 8.68 3.12 56.44
N THR A 23 7.62 3.78 55.97
CA THR A 23 6.37 4.02 56.70
C THR A 23 5.40 2.83 56.61
N GLY A 24 5.73 1.78 55.86
CA GLY A 24 4.90 0.57 55.70
C GLY A 24 3.86 0.67 54.58
N GLU A 25 3.98 1.66 53.68
CA GLU A 25 3.05 1.87 52.57
C GLU A 25 3.57 1.22 51.29
N PHE A 26 2.67 0.68 50.47
CA PHE A 26 3.01 0.20 49.14
C PHE A 26 2.87 1.33 48.10
N VAL A 27 3.90 1.49 47.26
CA VAL A 27 3.94 2.47 46.17
C VAL A 27 4.29 1.76 44.86
N ALA A 28 3.49 1.99 43.83
CA ALA A 28 3.83 1.61 42.47
C ALA A 28 4.85 2.65 41.94
N ALA A 29 6.14 2.34 42.02
CA ALA A 29 7.19 3.29 41.62
C ALA A 29 7.33 3.38 40.10
N ASP A 30 7.00 2.29 39.40
CA ASP A 30 6.90 2.22 37.95
C ASP A 30 5.68 1.37 37.57
N CYS A 31 5.11 1.64 36.39
CA CYS A 31 3.95 0.92 35.88
C CYS A 31 3.99 0.89 34.35
N ARG A 32 3.93 -0.31 33.78
CA ARG A 32 3.69 -0.53 32.35
C ARG A 32 2.33 -1.18 32.16
N ILE A 33 1.48 -0.56 31.34
CA ILE A 33 0.18 -1.10 30.97
C ILE A 33 0.08 -1.18 29.45
N THR A 34 -0.38 -2.33 28.94
CA THR A 34 -0.67 -2.52 27.52
C THR A 34 -2.17 -2.69 27.36
N ILE A 35 -2.80 -1.76 26.65
CA ILE A 35 -4.24 -1.77 26.37
C ILE A 35 -4.53 -2.72 25.21
N ASP A 36 -5.67 -3.41 25.21
CA ASP A 36 -6.09 -4.15 24.01
C ASP A 36 -6.39 -3.16 22.87
N ASP A 37 -5.72 -3.32 21.73
CA ASP A 37 -5.93 -2.50 20.53
C ASP A 37 -7.42 -2.40 20.15
N TYR A 38 -8.19 -3.49 20.31
CA TYR A 38 -9.62 -3.51 20.01
C TYR A 38 -10.47 -2.74 21.02
N ALA A 39 -9.91 -2.40 22.19
CA ALA A 39 -10.58 -1.62 23.23
C ALA A 39 -10.29 -0.13 23.14
N VAL A 40 -9.26 0.30 22.41
CA VAL A 40 -8.86 1.71 22.31
C VAL A 40 -10.04 2.61 21.90
N ALA A 41 -10.86 2.18 20.94
CA ALA A 41 -12.04 2.95 20.51
C ALA A 41 -13.12 3.13 21.60
N ARG A 42 -13.13 2.28 22.63
CA ARG A 42 -14.03 2.38 23.81
C ARG A 42 -13.42 3.23 24.93
N HIS A 43 -12.15 3.59 24.82
CA HIS A 43 -11.38 4.32 25.82
C HIS A 43 -10.76 5.62 25.27
N PRO A 44 -11.57 6.56 24.74
CA PRO A 44 -11.06 7.81 24.18
C PRO A 44 -10.32 8.67 25.21
N GLU A 45 -10.62 8.52 26.50
CA GLU A 45 -9.95 9.21 27.60
C GLU A 45 -8.46 8.89 27.73
N LEU A 46 -7.99 7.79 27.14
CA LEU A 46 -6.59 7.37 27.18
C LEU A 46 -5.71 8.14 26.17
N GLY A 47 -6.31 8.83 25.21
CA GLY A 47 -5.56 9.62 24.22
C GLY A 47 -4.63 8.79 23.32
N ILE A 48 -4.92 7.50 23.13
CA ILE A 48 -4.13 6.61 22.27
C ILE A 48 -4.50 6.90 20.81
N GLU A 49 -3.56 7.48 20.07
CA GLU A 49 -3.77 7.89 18.67
C GLU A 49 -3.78 6.72 17.70
N ILE A 50 -2.93 5.71 17.93
CA ILE A 50 -2.85 4.52 17.09
C ILE A 50 -3.07 3.28 17.96
N ALA A 51 -4.13 2.54 17.65
CA ALA A 51 -4.43 1.25 18.26
C ALA A 51 -3.59 0.13 17.61
N ARG A 52 -2.26 0.25 17.71
CA ARG A 52 -1.28 -0.77 17.26
C ARG A 52 -0.09 -0.77 18.20
N GLU A 53 0.43 -1.95 18.46
CA GLU A 53 1.66 -2.12 19.22
C GLU A 53 2.88 -1.95 18.30
N PHE A 54 3.78 -1.04 18.69
CA PHE A 54 5.09 -0.82 18.09
C PHE A 54 6.14 -0.86 19.20
N ASP A 55 7.39 -1.17 18.86
CA ASP A 55 8.53 -1.08 19.79
C ASP A 55 9.10 0.34 19.92
N HIS A 56 8.51 1.31 19.20
CA HIS A 56 8.88 2.71 19.16
C HIS A 56 7.64 3.62 19.09
N PRO A 57 7.75 4.92 19.41
CA PRO A 57 6.67 5.87 19.14
C PRO A 57 6.32 5.88 17.64
N PRO A 58 5.03 5.96 17.25
CA PRO A 58 4.65 5.88 15.85
C PRO A 58 5.34 6.92 15.00
N THR A 59 5.96 6.45 13.91
CA THR A 59 6.59 7.29 12.90
C THR A 59 5.54 8.07 12.12
N ALA A 60 5.97 9.12 11.41
CA ALA A 60 5.04 9.88 10.58
C ALA A 60 4.43 9.03 9.45
N LEU A 61 5.21 8.09 8.89
CA LEU A 61 4.75 7.19 7.84
C LEU A 61 3.70 6.19 8.38
N GLU A 62 3.88 5.68 9.60
CA GLU A 62 2.89 4.82 10.26
C GLU A 62 1.58 5.54 10.56
N ARG A 63 1.62 6.82 10.92
CA ARG A 63 0.40 7.64 11.10
C ARG A 63 -0.37 7.79 9.80
N VAL A 64 0.33 8.08 8.69
CA VAL A 64 -0.30 8.13 7.35
C VAL A 64 -0.91 6.78 7.00
N ALA A 65 -0.18 5.69 7.22
CA ALA A 65 -0.69 4.34 6.94
C ALA A 65 -1.92 3.97 7.79
N TYR A 66 -1.91 4.34 9.07
CA TYR A 66 -3.05 4.11 9.96
C TYR A 66 -4.27 4.92 9.53
N ALA A 67 -4.10 6.19 9.13
CA ALA A 67 -5.18 7.02 8.60
C ALA A 67 -5.81 6.41 7.34
N VAL A 68 -5.01 5.85 6.44
CA VAL A 68 -5.52 5.12 5.26
C VAL A 68 -6.38 3.93 5.68
N GLU A 69 -5.90 3.09 6.60
CA GLU A 69 -6.64 1.92 7.09
C GLU A 69 -7.96 2.31 7.77
N GLN A 70 -7.98 3.38 8.56
CA GLN A 70 -9.21 3.85 9.20
C GLN A 70 -10.21 4.46 8.20
N SER A 71 -9.73 4.96 7.05
CA SER A 71 -10.58 5.61 6.05
C SER A 71 -11.26 4.65 5.07
N ASP A 72 -10.75 3.43 4.91
CA ASP A 72 -11.30 2.40 4.01
C ASP A 72 -11.39 1.07 4.76
N HIS A 73 -12.58 0.53 4.96
CA HIS A 73 -12.77 -0.74 5.68
C HIS A 73 -12.83 -1.97 4.75
N ARG A 74 -12.57 -1.81 3.45
CA ARG A 74 -12.52 -2.91 2.48
C ARG A 74 -11.17 -3.62 2.60
N GLY A 75 -11.19 -4.82 3.20
CA GLY A 75 -9.98 -5.57 3.55
C GLY A 75 -9.10 -4.87 4.59
N THR A 76 -7.94 -5.45 4.86
CA THR A 76 -6.99 -5.00 5.88
C THR A 76 -5.78 -4.37 5.21
N PHE A 77 -5.28 -3.27 5.76
CA PHE A 77 -3.97 -2.70 5.50
C PHE A 77 -3.22 -2.46 6.82
N TYR A 78 -2.21 -3.28 7.06
CA TYR A 78 -1.26 -3.09 8.15
C TYR A 78 0.08 -2.58 7.61
N PHE A 79 0.71 -1.68 8.34
CA PHE A 79 2.04 -1.16 8.05
C PHE A 79 2.76 -0.94 9.39
N ALA A 80 3.99 -1.42 9.48
CA ALA A 80 4.96 -1.10 10.52
C ALA A 80 6.31 -0.84 9.86
N GLN A 81 6.98 0.23 10.26
CA GLN A 81 8.34 0.49 9.82
C GLN A 81 9.30 -0.39 10.64
N LEU A 82 10.25 -1.02 9.95
CA LEU A 82 11.26 -1.89 10.56
C LEU A 82 12.64 -1.23 10.43
N ALA A 83 13.52 -1.77 9.59
CA ALA A 83 14.84 -1.21 9.39
C ALA A 83 14.80 0.04 8.48
N THR A 84 15.50 1.09 8.88
CA THR A 84 15.71 2.28 8.04
C THR A 84 17.05 2.28 7.31
N ALA A 85 17.95 1.35 7.67
CA ALA A 85 19.24 1.15 7.03
C ALA A 85 19.60 -0.33 6.96
N ALA A 86 20.26 -0.73 5.87
CA ALA A 86 20.79 -2.08 5.72
C ALA A 86 22.16 -2.21 6.43
N PRO A 87 22.40 -3.26 7.24
CA PRO A 87 23.73 -3.61 7.74
C PRO A 87 24.75 -3.85 6.62
N LYS A 88 26.05 -3.80 6.93
CA LYS A 88 27.14 -3.92 5.94
C LYS A 88 27.17 -5.26 5.21
N ASP A 89 26.70 -6.31 5.87
CA ASP A 89 26.61 -7.69 5.36
C ASP A 89 25.28 -7.99 4.64
N SER A 90 24.38 -7.01 4.57
CA SER A 90 23.13 -7.10 3.83
C SER A 90 23.30 -6.73 2.35
N LYS A 91 22.52 -7.38 1.49
CA LYS A 91 22.39 -7.05 0.07
C LYS A 91 21.56 -5.79 -0.19
N GLY A 92 21.01 -5.16 0.86
CA GLY A 92 20.29 -3.90 0.78
C GLY A 92 18.92 -3.94 1.44
N LEU A 93 18.26 -2.79 1.45
CA LEU A 93 16.96 -2.58 2.07
C LEU A 93 15.83 -2.90 1.08
N VAL A 94 14.85 -3.69 1.47
CA VAL A 94 13.76 -4.15 0.58
C VAL A 94 12.42 -3.64 1.10
N GLY A 95 11.64 -2.99 0.22
CA GLY A 95 10.25 -2.67 0.51
C GLY A 95 9.42 -3.94 0.42
N PHE A 96 8.82 -4.37 1.53
CA PHE A 96 8.12 -5.64 1.61
C PHE A 96 6.60 -5.44 1.61
N HIS A 97 5.90 -6.19 0.76
CA HIS A 97 4.45 -6.16 0.63
C HIS A 97 3.86 -7.56 0.83
N GLY A 98 3.40 -7.82 2.05
CA GLY A 98 2.71 -9.05 2.41
C GLY A 98 1.25 -9.10 1.96
N ALA A 99 0.78 -10.31 1.66
CA ALA A 99 -0.64 -10.60 1.46
C ALA A 99 -1.08 -11.82 2.30
N GLY A 100 -1.60 -11.54 3.49
CA GLY A 100 -2.01 -12.49 4.52
C GLY A 100 -0.88 -12.83 5.49
N GLY A 101 -1.08 -12.56 6.79
CA GLY A 101 -0.06 -12.63 7.84
C GLY A 101 0.87 -13.86 7.79
N GLY A 102 0.34 -15.08 7.92
CA GLY A 102 1.18 -16.30 7.97
C GLY A 102 2.03 -16.53 6.72
N GLY A 103 1.46 -16.31 5.53
CA GLY A 103 2.20 -16.45 4.26
C GLY A 103 3.18 -15.30 3.99
N SER A 104 2.87 -14.12 4.52
CA SER A 104 3.75 -12.95 4.47
C SER A 104 5.00 -13.20 5.31
N MET A 105 4.86 -13.71 6.54
CA MET A 105 6.01 -14.05 7.40
C MET A 105 6.93 -15.10 6.75
N MET A 106 6.37 -16.16 6.15
CA MET A 106 7.16 -17.12 5.38
C MET A 106 7.92 -16.46 4.21
N SER A 107 7.30 -15.46 3.56
CA SER A 107 7.92 -14.74 2.46
C SER A 107 9.00 -13.76 2.93
N MET A 108 8.85 -13.19 4.15
CA MET A 108 9.90 -12.41 4.80
C MET A 108 11.13 -13.29 5.05
N ASP A 109 10.93 -14.49 5.62
CA ASP A 109 12.03 -15.44 5.87
C ASP A 109 12.77 -15.77 4.58
N ALA A 110 12.06 -15.94 3.46
CA ALA A 110 12.70 -16.20 2.16
C ALA A 110 13.61 -15.05 1.71
N ILE A 111 13.18 -13.79 1.89
CA ILE A 111 13.97 -12.61 1.52
C ILE A 111 15.14 -12.37 2.49
N VAL A 112 14.93 -12.57 3.79
CA VAL A 112 16.00 -12.50 4.80
C VAL A 112 17.05 -13.58 4.53
N ASN A 113 16.63 -14.82 4.25
CA ASN A 113 17.53 -15.92 3.88
C ASN A 113 18.27 -15.67 2.56
N ALA A 114 17.70 -14.87 1.66
CA ALA A 114 18.38 -14.40 0.44
C ALA A 114 19.45 -13.31 0.72
N GLY A 115 19.55 -12.82 1.96
CA GLY A 115 20.56 -11.87 2.44
C GLY A 115 20.12 -10.41 2.46
N PHE A 116 18.82 -10.13 2.38
CA PHE A 116 18.28 -8.76 2.39
C PHE A 116 17.78 -8.34 3.77
N THR A 117 17.68 -7.03 3.96
CA THR A 117 17.05 -6.42 5.14
C THR A 117 15.70 -5.86 4.75
N ILE A 118 14.67 -6.12 5.55
CA ILE A 118 13.30 -5.68 5.26
C ILE A 118 13.07 -4.29 5.87
N ALA A 119 12.59 -3.34 5.06
CA ALA A 119 12.33 -1.96 5.46
C ALA A 119 11.11 -1.80 6.35
N ASN A 120 10.10 -2.62 6.08
CA ASN A 120 8.77 -2.51 6.67
C ASN A 120 8.08 -3.87 6.69
N PHE A 121 7.12 -4.04 7.57
CA PHE A 121 6.11 -5.07 7.41
C PHE A 121 4.83 -4.43 6.88
N THR A 122 4.32 -4.94 5.77
CA THR A 122 3.00 -4.56 5.25
C THR A 122 2.18 -5.79 5.01
N ASP A 123 0.90 -5.76 5.39
CA ASP A 123 -0.08 -6.78 5.04
C ASP A 123 -1.29 -6.13 4.37
N THR A 124 -1.56 -6.49 3.11
CA THR A 124 -2.84 -6.22 2.46
C THR A 124 -3.61 -7.53 2.28
N SER A 125 -4.57 -7.78 3.17
CA SER A 125 -5.34 -9.03 3.21
C SER A 125 -6.84 -8.76 3.38
N GLY A 126 -7.66 -9.81 3.52
CA GLY A 126 -9.12 -9.65 3.67
C GLY A 126 -9.87 -9.09 2.45
N ASN A 127 -9.35 -9.27 1.23
CA ASN A 127 -9.91 -8.74 -0.02
C ASN A 127 -9.87 -7.19 -0.09
N PRO A 128 -8.67 -6.59 -0.06
CA PRO A 128 -8.52 -5.15 -0.08
C PRO A 128 -8.96 -4.57 -1.44
N SER A 129 -9.44 -3.33 -1.43
CA SER A 129 -9.70 -2.56 -2.65
C SER A 129 -8.40 -2.32 -3.43
N ALA A 130 -8.49 -2.14 -4.75
CA ALA A 130 -7.32 -1.82 -5.56
C ALA A 130 -6.68 -0.49 -5.12
N SER A 131 -7.51 0.47 -4.70
CA SER A 131 -7.05 1.75 -4.18
C SER A 131 -6.32 1.61 -2.83
N LYS A 132 -6.72 0.67 -1.96
CA LYS A 132 -5.99 0.37 -0.72
C LYS A 132 -4.61 -0.24 -1.00
N VAL A 133 -4.53 -1.19 -1.94
CA VAL A 133 -3.24 -1.77 -2.37
C VAL A 133 -2.32 -0.71 -3.00
N TYR A 134 -2.88 0.18 -3.83
CA TYR A 134 -2.17 1.34 -4.36
C TYR A 134 -1.59 2.23 -3.26
N ARG A 135 -2.38 2.57 -2.24
CA ARG A 135 -1.92 3.39 -1.11
C ARG A 135 -0.83 2.69 -0.29
N ALA A 136 -0.98 1.39 -0.04
CA ALA A 136 0.06 0.59 0.61
C ALA A 136 1.37 0.63 -0.18
N ALA A 137 1.31 0.45 -1.50
CA ALA A 137 2.50 0.51 -2.36
C ALA A 137 3.17 1.90 -2.35
N ARG A 138 2.38 2.98 -2.42
CA ARG A 138 2.86 4.37 -2.32
C ARG A 138 3.55 4.65 -0.98
N ILE A 139 3.00 4.14 0.12
CA ILE A 139 3.56 4.28 1.48
C ILE A 139 4.88 3.50 1.60
N ILE A 140 4.94 2.26 1.12
CA ILE A 140 6.19 1.47 1.11
C ILE A 140 7.29 2.22 0.32
N LEU A 141 6.94 2.76 -0.85
CA LEU A 141 7.84 3.51 -1.73
C LEU A 141 8.11 4.94 -1.27
N ALA A 142 7.54 5.40 -0.15
CA ALA A 142 7.97 6.65 0.49
C ALA A 142 9.27 6.47 1.31
N GLN A 143 9.69 5.22 1.56
CA GLN A 143 10.93 4.92 2.27
C GLN A 143 12.13 5.02 1.29
N PRO A 144 13.22 5.69 1.67
CA PRO A 144 14.39 5.83 0.81
C PRO A 144 15.27 4.57 0.79
N ASP A 145 16.26 4.57 -0.11
CA ASP A 145 17.37 3.60 -0.16
C ASP A 145 16.97 2.13 -0.42
N LEU A 146 15.71 1.89 -0.81
CA LEU A 146 15.26 0.56 -1.22
C LEU A 146 16.03 0.10 -2.45
N VAL A 147 16.51 -1.15 -2.45
CA VAL A 147 17.16 -1.78 -3.61
C VAL A 147 16.16 -2.54 -4.49
N GLY A 148 14.95 -2.77 -3.99
CA GLY A 148 13.88 -3.43 -4.73
C GLY A 148 12.59 -3.50 -3.92
N TYR A 149 11.52 -3.89 -4.61
CA TYR A 149 10.19 -4.07 -4.05
C TYR A 149 9.79 -5.55 -4.13
N PHE A 150 9.50 -6.16 -2.99
CA PHE A 150 9.15 -7.58 -2.94
C PHE A 150 7.77 -7.78 -2.35
N GLY A 151 6.88 -8.39 -3.13
CA GLY A 151 5.52 -8.71 -2.71
C GLY A 151 5.26 -10.21 -2.71
N SER A 152 4.77 -10.77 -1.61
CA SER A 152 4.36 -12.18 -1.56
C SER A 152 3.47 -12.48 -0.35
N GLY A 153 2.60 -13.46 -0.49
CA GLY A 153 1.62 -13.85 0.53
C GLY A 153 1.43 -15.36 0.67
N SER A 154 0.26 -15.77 1.19
CA SER A 154 -0.08 -17.20 1.38
C SER A 154 -0.07 -18.01 0.08
N GLY A 155 -0.32 -17.33 -1.05
CA GLY A 155 -0.48 -17.98 -2.35
C GLY A 155 -1.83 -18.65 -2.56
N VAL A 156 -2.72 -18.62 -1.57
CA VAL A 156 -4.07 -19.19 -1.67
C VAL A 156 -5.07 -18.23 -1.04
N ALA A 157 -5.49 -17.25 -1.84
CA ALA A 157 -6.51 -16.29 -1.46
C ALA A 157 -7.75 -16.43 -2.35
N SER A 158 -8.94 -16.37 -1.74
CA SER A 158 -10.21 -16.18 -2.48
C SER A 158 -10.34 -14.76 -3.07
N GLN A 159 -9.35 -13.91 -2.85
CA GLN A 159 -9.30 -12.54 -3.34
C GLN A 159 -8.99 -12.54 -4.84
N GLU A 160 -9.66 -11.68 -5.58
CA GLU A 160 -9.40 -11.45 -7.00
C GLU A 160 -8.06 -10.72 -7.16
N GLN A 161 -7.02 -11.46 -7.52
CA GLN A 161 -5.63 -10.97 -7.50
C GLN A 161 -5.39 -9.83 -8.49
N TYR A 162 -6.20 -9.72 -9.55
CA TYR A 162 -6.06 -8.63 -10.51
C TYR A 162 -6.31 -7.24 -9.88
N TRP A 163 -7.11 -7.13 -8.81
CA TRP A 163 -7.29 -5.85 -8.10
C TRP A 163 -5.99 -5.39 -7.45
N SER A 164 -5.27 -6.31 -6.81
CA SER A 164 -3.95 -6.03 -6.25
C SER A 164 -2.95 -5.65 -7.34
N ALA A 165 -2.97 -6.36 -8.48
CA ALA A 165 -2.12 -6.04 -9.62
C ALA A 165 -2.40 -4.64 -10.18
N TYR A 166 -3.66 -4.22 -10.30
CA TYR A 166 -4.01 -2.87 -10.73
C TYR A 166 -3.50 -1.82 -9.75
N GLY A 167 -3.70 -2.01 -8.44
CA GLY A 167 -3.20 -1.10 -7.41
C GLY A 167 -1.68 -0.91 -7.48
N LEU A 168 -0.94 -2.02 -7.59
CA LEU A 168 0.52 -2.03 -7.76
C LEU A 168 0.95 -1.35 -9.07
N ALA A 169 0.33 -1.72 -10.19
CA ALA A 169 0.66 -1.20 -11.51
C ALA A 169 0.50 0.32 -11.57
N LYS A 170 -0.59 0.86 -11.00
CA LYS A 170 -0.79 2.31 -10.89
C LYS A 170 0.31 2.99 -10.07
N ALA A 171 0.60 2.46 -8.88
CA ALA A 171 1.62 3.05 -7.99
C ALA A 171 3.01 3.04 -8.64
N PHE A 172 3.40 1.91 -9.25
CA PHE A 172 4.68 1.79 -9.92
C PHE A 172 4.81 2.71 -11.13
N TRP A 173 3.73 2.88 -11.89
CA TRP A 173 3.71 3.81 -13.00
C TRP A 173 3.81 5.26 -12.54
N GLU A 174 3.03 5.68 -11.56
CA GLU A 174 3.06 7.08 -11.08
C GLU A 174 4.40 7.48 -10.50
N LEU A 175 5.05 6.55 -9.80
CA LEU A 175 6.36 6.80 -9.21
C LEU A 175 7.51 6.57 -10.20
N ASP A 176 7.21 6.14 -11.44
CA ASP A 176 8.19 5.79 -12.47
C ASP A 176 9.25 4.84 -11.90
N LEU A 177 8.77 3.71 -11.35
CA LEU A 177 9.57 2.76 -10.58
C LEU A 177 10.83 2.37 -11.35
N ASP A 178 11.96 2.51 -10.67
CA ASP A 178 13.26 2.41 -11.29
C ASP A 178 14.24 1.53 -10.50
N ILE A 179 13.69 0.71 -9.58
CA ILE A 179 14.27 -0.44 -8.89
C ILE A 179 13.45 -1.70 -9.20
N PRO A 180 14.01 -2.92 -9.16
CA PRO A 180 13.30 -4.13 -9.54
C PRO A 180 12.14 -4.45 -8.59
N ALA A 181 11.07 -5.03 -9.12
CA ALA A 181 9.97 -5.54 -8.32
C ALA A 181 9.64 -7.00 -8.66
N VAL A 182 9.46 -7.82 -7.63
CA VAL A 182 9.01 -9.22 -7.76
C VAL A 182 7.77 -9.40 -6.92
N ILE A 183 6.66 -9.73 -7.55
CA ILE A 183 5.35 -9.84 -6.91
C ILE A 183 4.78 -11.23 -7.15
N ARG A 184 4.50 -11.96 -6.07
CA ARG A 184 3.74 -13.21 -6.12
C ARG A 184 2.32 -12.99 -5.64
N LEU A 185 1.38 -13.10 -6.58
CA LEU A 185 -0.06 -12.98 -6.34
C LEU A 185 -0.70 -14.35 -6.56
N GLY A 186 -1.01 -15.06 -5.48
CA GLY A 186 -1.63 -16.37 -5.56
C GLY A 186 -3.08 -16.36 -5.07
N GLY A 187 -4.00 -16.84 -5.89
CA GLY A 187 -5.43 -16.81 -5.60
C GLY A 187 -6.30 -16.86 -6.84
N ASN A 188 -7.54 -16.36 -6.73
CA ASN A 188 -8.43 -16.20 -7.87
C ASN A 188 -7.78 -15.28 -8.92
N THR A 189 -7.98 -15.59 -10.19
CA THR A 189 -7.56 -14.78 -11.34
C THR A 189 -6.07 -14.35 -11.34
N GLU A 190 -5.21 -15.13 -10.69
CA GLU A 190 -3.76 -14.89 -10.61
C GLU A 190 -3.10 -14.74 -11.99
N ASP A 191 -3.56 -15.49 -12.99
CA ASP A 191 -3.04 -15.41 -14.37
C ASP A 191 -3.21 -14.01 -14.97
N ARG A 192 -4.37 -13.38 -14.75
CA ARG A 192 -4.65 -12.01 -15.18
C ARG A 192 -3.81 -11.02 -14.39
N ALA A 193 -3.63 -11.25 -13.10
CA ALA A 193 -2.82 -10.40 -12.24
C ALA A 193 -1.35 -10.35 -12.70
N VAL A 194 -0.77 -11.53 -13.00
CA VAL A 194 0.58 -11.65 -13.56
C VAL A 194 0.71 -10.96 -14.92
N ASP A 195 -0.29 -11.13 -15.80
CA ASP A 195 -0.30 -10.45 -17.10
C ASP A 195 -0.29 -8.91 -16.96
N ILE A 196 -1.11 -8.34 -16.07
CA ILE A 196 -1.14 -6.89 -15.80
C ILE A 196 0.25 -6.38 -15.39
N LEU A 197 0.91 -7.07 -14.45
CA LEU A 197 2.24 -6.70 -13.97
C LEU A 197 3.29 -6.76 -15.09
N HIS A 198 3.28 -7.82 -15.91
CA HIS A 198 4.20 -7.95 -17.04
C HIS A 198 3.96 -6.94 -18.16
N ARG A 199 2.69 -6.59 -18.45
CA ARG A 199 2.38 -5.51 -19.40
C ARG A 199 2.85 -4.17 -18.86
N MET A 200 2.62 -3.89 -17.57
CA MET A 200 3.07 -2.64 -16.94
C MET A 200 4.60 -2.51 -16.90
N SER A 201 5.32 -3.62 -16.66
CA SER A 201 6.79 -3.68 -16.67
C SER A 201 7.41 -3.03 -17.92
N LYS A 202 6.77 -3.16 -19.09
CA LYS A 202 7.23 -2.58 -20.36
C LYS A 202 7.18 -1.04 -20.40
N LEU A 203 6.43 -0.42 -19.50
CA LEU A 203 6.27 1.03 -19.39
C LEU A 203 7.16 1.64 -18.29
N LEU A 204 7.97 0.81 -17.62
CA LEU A 204 8.80 1.20 -16.47
C LEU A 204 10.29 1.10 -16.82
N ARG A 205 11.12 1.73 -15.99
CA ARG A 205 12.59 1.76 -16.17
C ARG A 205 13.29 0.53 -15.61
N SER A 206 12.57 -0.30 -14.86
CA SER A 206 13.10 -1.45 -14.14
C SER A 206 12.11 -2.61 -14.22
N PRO A 207 12.59 -3.86 -14.29
CA PRO A 207 11.71 -5.01 -14.41
C PRO A 207 10.77 -5.15 -13.21
N VAL A 208 9.50 -5.35 -13.54
CA VAL A 208 8.46 -5.86 -12.64
C VAL A 208 8.07 -7.26 -13.12
N GLU A 209 8.24 -8.26 -12.26
CA GLU A 209 7.94 -9.67 -12.55
C GLU A 209 6.81 -10.19 -11.65
N GLY A 210 5.80 -10.80 -12.26
CA GLY A 210 4.63 -11.37 -11.60
C GLY A 210 4.72 -12.89 -11.52
N TYR A 211 4.38 -13.46 -10.37
CA TYR A 211 4.41 -14.89 -10.08
C TYR A 211 3.09 -15.40 -9.49
N ARG A 212 2.84 -16.69 -9.65
CA ARG A 212 1.61 -17.37 -9.25
C ARG A 212 1.82 -18.14 -7.95
N LYS A 213 0.75 -18.74 -7.43
CA LYS A 213 0.82 -19.57 -6.22
C LYS A 213 1.80 -20.74 -6.30
N THR A 214 2.00 -21.30 -7.50
CA THR A 214 2.87 -22.45 -7.76
C THR A 214 4.35 -22.10 -7.65
N ASP A 215 4.70 -20.83 -7.79
CA ASP A 215 6.06 -20.34 -7.60
C ASP A 215 6.31 -20.21 -6.10
N THR A 216 7.37 -20.85 -5.59
CA THR A 216 7.63 -20.82 -4.14
C THR A 216 8.24 -19.47 -3.72
N PRO A 217 8.03 -19.03 -2.46
CA PRO A 217 8.70 -17.84 -1.93
C PRO A 217 10.23 -17.88 -2.09
N ALA A 218 10.86 -19.04 -1.93
CA ALA A 218 12.30 -19.21 -2.10
C ALA A 218 12.76 -19.01 -3.56
N THR A 219 11.98 -19.52 -4.52
CA THR A 219 12.26 -19.35 -5.96
C THR A 219 12.20 -17.87 -6.34
N ILE A 220 11.12 -17.18 -5.96
CA ILE A 220 10.96 -15.76 -6.29
C ILE A 220 11.96 -14.87 -5.53
N ALA A 221 12.38 -15.24 -4.31
CA ALA A 221 13.41 -14.50 -3.56
C ALA A 221 14.79 -14.64 -4.22
N THR A 222 15.12 -15.83 -4.73
CA THR A 222 16.32 -16.04 -5.55
C THR A 222 16.29 -15.15 -6.78
N ARG A 223 15.16 -15.14 -7.50
CA ARG A 223 15.00 -14.30 -8.69
C ARG A 223 15.07 -12.80 -8.38
N PHE A 224 14.47 -12.37 -7.29
CA PHE A 224 14.59 -11.00 -6.80
C PHE A 224 16.05 -10.63 -6.56
N ALA A 225 16.84 -11.52 -5.95
CA ALA A 225 18.27 -11.28 -5.73
C ALA A 225 19.05 -11.07 -7.04
N GLU A 226 18.78 -11.89 -8.07
CA GLU A 226 19.38 -11.74 -9.40
C GLU A 226 19.04 -10.38 -10.04
N LEU A 227 17.78 -9.95 -9.95
CA LEU A 227 17.36 -8.65 -10.51
C LEU A 227 18.02 -7.48 -9.78
N VAL A 228 18.14 -7.55 -8.46
CA VAL A 228 18.83 -6.52 -7.66
C VAL A 228 20.31 -6.46 -8.01
N GLU A 229 20.99 -7.60 -8.15
CA GLU A 229 22.41 -7.65 -8.56
C GLU A 229 22.60 -7.01 -9.96
N ASN A 230 21.71 -7.33 -10.90
CA ASN A 230 21.74 -6.77 -12.26
C ASN A 230 21.38 -5.28 -12.33
N SER A 231 20.76 -4.71 -11.29
CA SER A 231 20.40 -3.29 -11.23
C SER A 231 21.58 -2.35 -11.00
N GLY A 232 22.80 -2.89 -10.77
CA GLY A 232 24.02 -2.10 -10.65
C GLY A 232 24.12 -1.27 -9.37
N GLY A 233 23.48 -1.71 -8.29
CA GLY A 233 23.52 -1.02 -6.99
C GLY A 233 22.64 0.22 -6.92
N LYS A 234 21.64 0.33 -7.80
CA LYS A 234 20.70 1.43 -7.79
C LYS A 234 19.86 1.42 -6.51
N LYS A 235 19.65 2.62 -5.95
CA LYS A 235 18.84 2.84 -4.75
C LYS A 235 17.66 3.75 -5.06
N TRP A 236 16.53 3.38 -4.51
CA TRP A 236 15.28 4.10 -4.66
C TRP A 236 15.35 5.46 -3.98
N LYS A 237 14.84 6.48 -4.70
CA LYS A 237 14.62 7.82 -4.18
C LYS A 237 13.12 8.11 -4.20
N PRO A 238 12.50 8.35 -3.03
CA PRO A 238 11.11 8.76 -2.93
C PRO A 238 10.86 10.02 -3.75
N ARG A 239 9.71 10.08 -4.42
CA ARG A 239 9.34 11.20 -5.30
C ARG A 239 7.83 11.36 -5.36
N ILE A 240 7.40 12.57 -5.66
CA ILE A 240 5.99 12.91 -5.91
C ILE A 240 5.51 12.15 -7.16
N PRO A 241 4.27 11.62 -7.16
CA PRO A 241 3.70 10.94 -8.33
C PRO A 241 3.70 11.85 -9.54
N ARG A 242 4.11 11.32 -10.70
CA ARG A 242 3.92 12.00 -11.97
C ARG A 242 2.43 12.03 -12.29
N ALA A 243 1.97 13.18 -12.80
CA ALA A 243 0.63 13.34 -13.33
C ALA A 243 0.71 13.68 -14.82
N PRO A 244 -0.22 13.18 -15.67
CA PRO A 244 -0.24 13.52 -17.08
C PRO A 244 -0.36 15.03 -17.33
N HIS A 245 0.27 15.54 -18.39
CA HIS A 245 0.26 16.98 -18.67
C HIS A 245 -1.15 17.54 -18.91
N PHE A 246 -2.04 16.74 -19.51
CA PHE A 246 -3.37 17.19 -19.92
C PHE A 246 -4.22 17.67 -18.75
N ILE A 247 -3.96 17.24 -17.50
CA ILE A 247 -4.77 17.67 -16.33
C ILE A 247 -4.70 19.20 -16.08
N LYS A 248 -3.71 19.88 -16.65
CA LYS A 248 -3.52 21.33 -16.53
C LYS A 248 -4.16 22.11 -17.69
N ASP A 249 -4.71 21.41 -18.68
CA ASP A 249 -5.31 22.04 -19.85
C ASP A 249 -6.73 22.53 -19.54
N SER A 250 -7.21 23.50 -20.33
CA SER A 250 -8.55 24.09 -20.15
C SER A 250 -9.70 23.18 -20.60
N ALA A 251 -9.39 22.10 -21.33
CA ALA A 251 -10.35 21.17 -21.92
C ALA A 251 -10.35 19.83 -21.18
N VAL A 252 -10.64 19.88 -19.89
CA VAL A 252 -10.66 18.71 -19.01
C VAL A 252 -11.94 18.70 -18.19
N VAL A 253 -12.55 17.53 -18.07
CA VAL A 253 -13.60 17.25 -17.08
C VAL A 253 -12.96 16.61 -15.86
N SER A 254 -13.33 17.10 -14.68
CA SER A 254 -12.94 16.55 -13.39
C SER A 254 -14.18 15.98 -12.69
N LEU A 255 -14.15 14.71 -12.35
CA LEU A 255 -15.22 14.02 -11.61
C LEU A 255 -14.69 13.63 -10.23
N PRO A 256 -15.29 14.11 -9.13
CA PRO A 256 -14.77 13.85 -7.79
C PRO A 256 -14.92 12.37 -7.42
N VAL A 257 -13.91 11.84 -6.74
CA VAL A 257 -13.96 10.52 -6.08
C VAL A 257 -13.51 10.63 -4.63
N LYS A 258 -13.70 9.57 -3.85
CA LYS A 258 -13.21 9.53 -2.47
C LYS A 258 -11.69 9.70 -2.43
N ASN A 259 -11.24 10.80 -1.83
CA ASN A 259 -9.84 11.20 -1.72
C ASN A 259 -9.15 11.33 -3.09
N GLY A 260 -9.79 12.01 -4.05
CA GLY A 260 -9.16 12.29 -5.35
C GLY A 260 -10.14 12.75 -6.43
N SER A 261 -9.74 12.63 -7.69
CA SER A 261 -10.56 13.00 -8.85
C SER A 261 -10.21 12.19 -10.09
N VAL A 262 -11.20 11.89 -10.91
CA VAL A 262 -10.98 11.41 -12.27
C VAL A 262 -10.86 12.60 -13.21
N TRP A 263 -9.81 12.61 -14.02
CA TRP A 263 -9.52 13.63 -15.02
C TRP A 263 -9.66 13.04 -16.42
N ILE A 264 -10.47 13.69 -17.26
CA ILE A 264 -10.76 13.24 -18.62
C ILE A 264 -10.52 14.40 -19.59
N ASP A 265 -9.62 14.19 -20.56
CA ASP A 265 -9.35 15.14 -21.64
C ASP A 265 -10.53 15.16 -22.63
N THR A 266 -11.26 16.27 -22.69
CA THR A 266 -12.44 16.40 -23.54
C THR A 266 -12.09 16.58 -25.01
N ASN A 267 -10.87 17.03 -25.35
CA ASN A 267 -10.41 17.10 -26.74
C ASN A 267 -10.17 15.69 -27.32
N GLN A 268 -9.75 14.75 -26.46
CA GLN A 268 -9.49 13.36 -26.84
C GLN A 268 -10.70 12.44 -26.61
N TRP A 269 -11.77 12.94 -26.00
CA TRP A 269 -12.94 12.14 -25.66
C TRP A 269 -13.50 11.31 -26.83
N PRO A 270 -13.70 11.86 -28.05
CA PRO A 270 -14.20 11.08 -29.18
C PRO A 270 -13.34 9.85 -29.54
N GLN A 271 -12.03 9.94 -29.30
CA GLN A 271 -11.06 8.88 -29.59
C GLN A 271 -10.98 7.86 -28.45
N ILE A 272 -11.11 8.29 -27.20
CA ILE A 272 -10.88 7.43 -26.02
C ILE A 272 -12.17 6.86 -25.42
N ARG A 273 -13.35 7.42 -25.74
CA ARG A 273 -14.64 7.05 -25.13
C ARG A 273 -14.90 5.55 -25.09
N GLY A 274 -14.68 4.85 -26.20
CA GLY A 274 -15.02 3.43 -26.29
C GLY A 274 -14.19 2.57 -25.35
N ALA A 275 -12.92 2.95 -25.14
CA ALA A 275 -12.06 2.28 -24.18
C ALA A 275 -12.44 2.66 -22.74
N VAL A 276 -12.70 3.94 -22.45
CA VAL A 276 -13.09 4.39 -21.11
C VAL A 276 -14.43 3.79 -20.67
N GLU A 277 -15.44 3.78 -21.53
CA GLU A 277 -16.75 3.15 -21.25
C GLU A 277 -16.58 1.64 -20.98
N THR A 278 -15.76 0.95 -21.78
CA THR A 278 -15.50 -0.49 -21.61
C THR A 278 -14.73 -0.79 -20.33
N HIS A 279 -13.61 -0.08 -20.09
CA HIS A 279 -12.70 -0.39 -18.98
C HIS A 279 -13.22 0.11 -17.63
N SER A 280 -14.04 1.17 -17.61
CA SER A 280 -14.74 1.62 -16.40
C SER A 280 -15.97 0.77 -16.07
N GLY A 281 -16.34 -0.22 -16.91
CA GLY A 281 -17.54 -1.03 -16.71
C GLY A 281 -18.83 -0.22 -16.83
N GLY A 282 -18.82 0.83 -17.66
CA GLY A 282 -19.96 1.73 -17.85
C GLY A 282 -20.16 2.74 -16.71
N LEU A 283 -19.17 2.96 -15.85
CA LEU A 283 -19.23 4.00 -14.81
C LEU A 283 -19.15 5.40 -15.39
N ILE A 284 -18.48 5.55 -16.54
CA ILE A 284 -18.37 6.78 -17.30
C ILE A 284 -19.01 6.54 -18.66
N ILE A 285 -19.89 7.44 -19.06
CA ILE A 285 -20.69 7.33 -20.28
C ILE A 285 -20.68 8.66 -21.05
N ASP A 286 -20.90 8.59 -22.35
CA ASP A 286 -21.15 9.78 -23.16
C ASP A 286 -22.59 10.30 -22.96
N ARG A 287 -22.73 11.59 -22.62
CA ARG A 287 -23.99 12.32 -22.71
C ARG A 287 -23.78 13.55 -23.58
N GLU A 288 -24.37 13.52 -24.77
CA GLU A 288 -24.31 14.63 -25.73
C GLU A 288 -22.85 15.05 -26.09
N GLY A 289 -21.92 14.09 -26.15
CA GLY A 289 -20.51 14.36 -26.45
C GLY A 289 -19.65 14.75 -25.24
N VAL A 290 -20.20 14.68 -24.02
CA VAL A 290 -19.49 14.99 -22.77
C VAL A 290 -19.39 13.73 -21.91
N PRO A 291 -18.21 13.43 -21.33
CA PRO A 291 -18.08 12.32 -20.38
C PRO A 291 -18.75 12.65 -19.05
N GLU A 292 -19.67 11.78 -18.60
CA GLU A 292 -20.42 11.94 -17.36
C GLU A 292 -20.48 10.62 -16.56
N PRO A 293 -20.63 10.68 -15.23
CA PRO A 293 -20.87 9.49 -14.43
C PRO A 293 -22.24 8.86 -14.74
N SER A 294 -22.31 7.54 -14.75
CA SER A 294 -23.58 6.81 -14.92
C SER A 294 -24.38 6.66 -13.62
N LEU A 295 -23.73 6.92 -12.48
CA LEU A 295 -24.29 6.83 -11.14
C LEU A 295 -24.43 8.22 -10.50
N ALA A 296 -25.14 8.29 -9.38
CA ALA A 296 -25.16 9.50 -8.55
C ALA A 296 -23.78 9.76 -7.93
N ASP A 297 -23.44 11.03 -7.70
CA ASP A 297 -22.11 11.48 -7.27
C ASP A 297 -21.57 10.73 -6.04
N GLU A 298 -22.39 10.53 -5.01
CA GLU A 298 -21.98 9.82 -3.79
C GLU A 298 -21.64 8.34 -4.06
N GLU A 299 -22.40 7.67 -4.92
CA GLU A 299 -22.13 6.28 -5.27
C GLU A 299 -20.91 6.17 -6.19
N PHE A 300 -20.83 7.03 -7.21
CA PHE A 300 -19.70 7.10 -8.14
C PHE A 300 -18.38 7.32 -7.40
N ALA A 301 -18.37 8.21 -6.40
CA ALA A 301 -17.18 8.53 -5.63
C ALA A 301 -16.59 7.32 -4.88
N THR A 302 -17.36 6.24 -4.67
CA THR A 302 -16.90 5.01 -4.01
C THR A 302 -16.32 3.96 -4.97
N LYS A 303 -16.46 4.15 -6.29
CA LYS A 303 -16.03 3.18 -7.34
C LYS A 303 -14.57 3.34 -7.75
N ASP A 304 -13.73 3.63 -6.76
CA ASP A 304 -12.31 3.93 -6.95
C ASP A 304 -11.52 2.75 -7.53
N SER A 305 -11.92 1.51 -7.28
CA SER A 305 -11.20 0.32 -7.75
C SER A 305 -11.41 0.11 -9.26
N GLU A 306 -12.64 0.23 -9.74
CA GLU A 306 -13.00 0.12 -11.15
C GLU A 306 -12.39 1.25 -11.97
N LEU A 307 -12.45 2.49 -11.46
CA LEU A 307 -11.82 3.64 -12.10
C LEU A 307 -10.29 3.51 -12.14
N LEU A 308 -9.69 2.91 -11.11
CA LEU A 308 -8.26 2.62 -11.06
C LEU A 308 -7.87 1.59 -12.11
N ALA A 309 -8.64 0.51 -12.23
CA ALA A 309 -8.44 -0.47 -13.30
C ALA A 309 -8.60 0.15 -14.69
N CYS A 310 -9.55 1.07 -14.86
CA CYS A 310 -9.74 1.82 -16.11
C CYS A 310 -8.51 2.66 -16.47
N ASP A 311 -7.94 3.41 -15.52
CA ASP A 311 -6.70 4.18 -15.72
C ASP A 311 -5.54 3.28 -16.15
N VAL A 312 -5.35 2.15 -15.45
CA VAL A 312 -4.29 1.20 -15.81
C VAL A 312 -4.52 0.59 -17.19
N GLU A 313 -5.72 0.12 -17.53
CA GLU A 313 -5.97 -0.50 -18.84
C GLU A 313 -5.89 0.50 -20.01
N CYS A 314 -6.35 1.74 -19.83
CA CYS A 314 -6.12 2.80 -20.81
C CYS A 314 -4.61 2.99 -21.06
N ARG A 315 -3.82 3.08 -19.98
CA ARG A 315 -2.37 3.22 -20.07
C ARG A 315 -1.71 2.03 -20.77
N LEU A 316 -2.08 0.80 -20.41
CA LEU A 316 -1.54 -0.42 -21.02
C LEU A 316 -1.90 -0.52 -22.51
N SER A 317 -2.98 0.14 -22.93
CA SER A 317 -3.42 0.24 -24.32
C SER A 317 -2.83 1.45 -25.07
N GLY A 318 -1.97 2.25 -24.44
CA GLY A 318 -1.40 3.46 -25.04
C GLY A 318 -2.41 4.59 -25.23
N ILE A 319 -3.51 4.56 -24.47
CA ILE A 319 -4.58 5.57 -24.51
C ILE A 319 -4.25 6.63 -23.44
N GLU A 320 -4.03 7.85 -23.90
CA GLU A 320 -3.87 9.03 -23.04
C GLU A 320 -5.23 9.73 -22.84
N GLY A 321 -5.32 10.72 -21.94
CA GLY A 321 -6.55 11.50 -21.74
C GLY A 321 -7.52 10.95 -20.69
N PHE A 322 -7.18 9.85 -20.00
CA PHE A 322 -7.87 9.39 -18.79
C PHE A 322 -6.86 9.21 -17.66
N TYR A 323 -7.15 9.76 -16.48
CA TYR A 323 -6.30 9.66 -15.30
C TYR A 323 -7.11 9.69 -14.02
N LEU A 324 -6.89 8.71 -13.13
CA LEU A 324 -7.46 8.74 -11.80
C LEU A 324 -6.42 9.31 -10.84
N GLU A 325 -6.67 10.45 -10.21
CA GLU A 325 -5.84 10.95 -9.11
C GLU A 325 -6.38 10.41 -7.78
N LEU A 326 -5.50 9.87 -6.93
CA LEU A 326 -5.84 9.42 -5.58
C LEU A 326 -4.85 9.98 -4.57
N ASP A 327 -5.36 10.80 -3.67
CA ASP A 327 -4.59 11.45 -2.62
C ASP A 327 -4.34 10.52 -1.43
N ILE A 328 -3.19 10.78 -0.79
CA ILE A 328 -2.78 10.19 0.49
C ILE A 328 -2.35 11.36 1.37
N PRO A 329 -3.27 11.95 2.16
CA PRO A 329 -2.98 13.12 2.98
C PRO A 329 -1.75 12.92 3.86
N GLY A 330 -0.82 13.88 3.84
CA GLY A 330 0.41 13.85 4.62
C GLY A 330 1.58 13.10 3.97
N LEU A 331 1.36 12.30 2.91
CA LEU A 331 2.44 11.50 2.32
C LEU A 331 3.42 12.34 1.49
N ASN A 332 2.91 13.30 0.72
CA ASN A 332 3.74 14.11 -0.17
C ASN A 332 4.65 15.04 0.64
N GLU A 333 4.15 15.61 1.73
CA GLU A 333 4.92 16.43 2.67
C GLU A 333 6.08 15.64 3.29
N LEU A 334 5.87 14.36 3.58
CA LEU A 334 6.94 13.47 4.07
C LEU A 334 7.99 13.19 3.01
N ILE A 335 7.59 13.03 1.75
CA ILE A 335 8.52 12.81 0.64
C ILE A 335 9.36 14.06 0.39
N GLU A 336 8.73 15.25 0.36
CA GLU A 336 9.43 16.53 0.14
C GLU A 336 10.38 16.87 1.28
N GLY A 337 10.03 16.55 2.53
CA GLY A 337 10.91 16.76 3.68
C GLY A 337 12.17 15.88 3.72
N VAL A 338 12.24 14.85 2.87
CA VAL A 338 13.36 13.88 2.79
C VAL A 338 14.30 14.17 1.62
N GLN A 339 13.90 14.99 0.63
CA GLN A 339 14.69 15.36 -0.56
C GLN A 339 15.74 16.43 -0.31
#